data_AF-A0A6L8FYJ9-F1
#
_entry.id   AF-A0A6L8FYJ9-F1
#
_cell.length_a   1.000
_cell.length_b   1.000
_cell.length_c   1.000
_cell.angle_alpha   90.00
_cell.angle_beta   90.00
_cell.angle_gamma   90.00
#
_symmetry.space_group_name_H-M   'P 1'
#
loop_
_entity.id
_entity.type
_entity.pdbx_description
1 polymer ?
#
loop_
_entity_poly.entity_id
_entity_poly.type
_entity_poly.pdbx_seq_one_letter_code
_entity_poly.pdbx_strand_id
1 'polypeptide(L)'
;MYIVRSFRTGAVAILMLGAMVENLPAQEDFGSRLGVRRGGEVFYDPTGPGVLFDALDPAVKKWYVPQELFNEYQWRQQDYTNYARRHYSRYVNTSQEGDYFYDLYGNYITRGSLVYDWSIAAPQTSGSSLFKTPNFASWFSNLVVASDQKGQYAYALTIGDRIRTTLTPMTFSKPTFAGIQFDLATDKYEATFLASRPSSPGRVETSATASTGRFRSNDTNLIGGRGTMQVGDFVKLGATYINAFNSSTKGQAFQGNPFKGTLTEGQNNADVSRIEVRLSDDSPEDGRAGAAFFQEEMIITTIDGDRISNRRRIGNSNILAFAPSVQGGFRREGFLAADGNEVITLVYDLEGPQYRNSFGPQPEQIKSIEFLLLLANDYRIDVTSNRQLNANGQPVLLSEGIPERTMRADGNVQDGSNQGFVSVKYGLPVANEIFGFTLDITDVSGFYLSGEYDRNRQHFRYPRRSETDVTQHTAHNTSADAWFVNVYKRTYPYYGFGEVYNVDPSYSTSSFLAGTQNDAADINYDDDLRFVYEFVDDNDDQDRNPDWQRANFSLDREVFPGFDENNDFINDFNQNDSELRSNTVPDYEEPFLRYASDRPEFLFGVDMNNNGI
;
A
#
# COMPACT_ATOMS: atom_id res chain seq x y z
N MET A 1 -4.97 -33.41 5.00
CA MET A 1 -6.28 -33.66 4.36
C MET A 1 -6.34 -32.71 3.17
N TYR A 2 -6.18 -33.24 1.97
CA TYR A 2 -6.16 -32.44 0.74
C TYR A 2 -7.58 -31.95 0.49
N ILE A 3 -7.84 -30.66 0.75
CA ILE A 3 -9.05 -29.98 0.33
C ILE A 3 -8.81 -29.60 -1.14
N VAL A 4 -9.58 -30.23 -2.02
CA VAL A 4 -9.65 -29.85 -3.43
C VAL A 4 -10.45 -28.54 -3.46
N ARG A 5 -9.76 -27.40 -3.62
CA ARG A 5 -10.37 -26.10 -3.87
C ARG A 5 -10.81 -26.05 -5.33
N SER A 6 -12.02 -25.57 -5.60
CA SER A 6 -12.53 -25.41 -6.96
C SER A 6 -12.00 -24.10 -7.55
N PHE A 7 -11.29 -24.18 -8.67
CA PHE A 7 -10.61 -23.05 -9.31
C PHE A 7 -11.57 -22.32 -10.26
N ARG A 8 -11.69 -21.00 -10.15
CA ARG A 8 -12.25 -20.15 -11.23
C ARG A 8 -11.14 -19.96 -12.27
N THR A 9 -11.12 -20.79 -13.30
CA THR A 9 -10.16 -20.70 -14.41
C THR A 9 -10.79 -19.86 -15.54
N GLY A 10 -10.28 -18.65 -15.75
CA GLY A 10 -10.56 -17.89 -16.98
C GLY A 10 -9.64 -18.37 -18.11
N ALA A 11 -10.15 -18.46 -19.34
CA ALA A 11 -9.35 -18.80 -20.51
C ALA A 11 -9.82 -17.99 -21.72
N VAL A 12 -8.91 -17.21 -22.32
CA VAL A 12 -9.18 -16.41 -23.52
C VAL A 12 -8.13 -16.76 -24.58
N ALA A 13 -8.58 -16.98 -25.82
CA ALA A 13 -7.70 -17.24 -26.96
C ALA A 13 -8.10 -16.35 -28.13
N ILE A 14 -7.16 -15.55 -28.62
CA ILE A 14 -7.37 -14.63 -29.75
C ILE A 14 -6.35 -14.95 -30.85
N LEU A 15 -6.85 -15.14 -32.07
CA LEU A 15 -6.06 -15.36 -33.28
C LEU A 15 -6.35 -14.21 -34.25
N MET A 16 -5.41 -13.28 -34.39
CA MET A 16 -5.53 -12.13 -35.28
C MET A 16 -4.58 -12.27 -36.48
N LEU A 17 -5.09 -11.96 -37.67
CA LEU A 17 -4.36 -11.93 -38.94
C LEU A 17 -4.27 -10.47 -39.42
N GLY A 18 -3.07 -9.89 -39.39
CA GLY A 18 -2.85 -8.51 -39.85
C GLY A 18 -1.38 -8.25 -40.17
N ALA A 19 -1.14 -7.69 -41.37
CA ALA A 19 0.18 -7.39 -41.92
C ALA A 19 0.54 -5.91 -41.73
N MET A 20 1.76 -5.63 -41.29
CA MET A 20 2.39 -4.30 -41.36
C MET A 20 3.82 -4.45 -41.90
N VAL A 21 4.20 -3.53 -42.77
CA VAL A 21 5.47 -3.49 -43.51
C VAL A 21 6.42 -2.50 -42.83
N GLU A 22 7.66 -2.91 -42.57
CA GLU A 22 8.76 -2.04 -42.13
C GLU A 22 9.77 -1.77 -43.27
N ASN A 23 10.31 -0.54 -43.35
CA ASN A 23 11.75 -0.18 -43.38
C ASN A 23 12.01 1.22 -44.01
N LEU A 24 12.59 2.19 -43.26
CA LEU A 24 14.00 2.70 -43.21
C LEU A 24 14.28 3.91 -44.16
N PRO A 25 15.37 4.72 -44.03
CA PRO A 25 16.04 5.38 -42.88
C PRO A 25 16.56 6.85 -43.14
N ALA A 26 17.15 7.45 -42.08
CA ALA A 26 18.35 8.33 -41.96
C ALA A 26 18.56 9.74 -42.63
N GLN A 27 18.72 10.76 -41.75
CA GLN A 27 19.85 11.70 -41.48
C GLN A 27 20.52 12.61 -42.56
N GLU A 28 20.74 13.91 -42.19
CA GLU A 28 22.01 14.72 -42.19
C GLU A 28 21.69 16.19 -41.76
N ASP A 29 22.17 16.72 -40.63
CA ASP A 29 23.43 17.45 -40.29
C ASP A 29 23.81 18.68 -41.16
N PHE A 30 24.02 19.84 -40.50
CA PHE A 30 24.95 20.91 -40.91
C PHE A 30 25.26 21.87 -39.75
N GLY A 31 26.55 21.95 -39.37
CA GLY A 31 27.31 23.18 -39.62
C GLY A 31 27.63 24.14 -38.46
N SER A 32 28.88 24.08 -38.03
CA SER A 32 29.66 24.97 -37.12
C SER A 32 29.63 26.49 -37.40
N ARG A 33 29.92 27.32 -36.36
CA ARG A 33 30.96 28.39 -36.41
C ARG A 33 31.33 29.06 -35.06
N LEU A 34 32.64 29.29 -34.94
CA LEU A 34 33.54 29.78 -33.87
C LEU A 34 33.32 31.20 -33.28
N GLY A 35 33.93 31.45 -32.10
CA GLY A 35 34.46 32.77 -31.71
C GLY A 35 35.18 32.82 -30.34
N VAL A 36 36.50 33.11 -30.32
CA VAL A 36 37.36 33.32 -29.13
C VAL A 36 37.69 34.80 -28.95
N ARG A 37 37.77 35.30 -27.70
CA ARG A 37 38.47 36.55 -27.34
C ARG A 37 39.35 36.35 -26.10
N ARG A 38 40.61 36.81 -26.19
CA ARG A 38 41.60 36.95 -25.12
C ARG A 38 41.64 38.39 -24.62
N GLY A 39 41.84 38.57 -23.31
CA GLY A 39 42.26 39.82 -22.67
C GLY A 39 42.38 39.59 -21.15
N GLY A 40 43.59 39.73 -20.61
CA GLY A 40 43.90 39.41 -19.21
C GLY A 40 43.48 40.51 -18.22
N GLU A 41 42.89 40.10 -17.10
CA GLU A 41 42.64 40.94 -15.92
C GLU A 41 43.89 40.99 -15.02
N VAL A 42 44.15 42.16 -14.44
CA VAL A 42 45.17 42.38 -13.41
C VAL A 42 44.46 42.26 -12.05
N PHE A 43 44.95 41.38 -11.18
CA PHE A 43 44.39 41.15 -9.84
C PHE A 43 45.15 41.94 -8.76
N TYR A 44 44.42 42.51 -7.82
CA TYR A 44 44.93 42.99 -6.53
C TYR A 44 44.45 42.04 -5.44
N ASP A 45 45.25 41.02 -5.14
CA ASP A 45 44.99 40.15 -3.99
C ASP A 45 45.64 40.75 -2.73
N PRO A 46 44.96 40.74 -1.58
CA PRO A 46 45.58 41.10 -0.31
C PRO A 46 46.51 39.98 0.14
N THR A 47 47.83 40.20 0.02
CA THR A 47 48.84 39.36 0.66
C THR A 47 48.97 39.73 2.14
N GLY A 48 48.69 38.80 3.05
CA GLY A 48 49.23 38.84 4.41
C GLY A 48 50.44 37.89 4.54
N PRO A 49 51.12 37.82 5.70
CA PRO A 49 51.56 38.87 6.61
C PRO A 49 53.10 39.01 6.55
N GLY A 50 53.60 40.22 6.32
CA GLY A 50 54.99 40.61 6.58
C GLY A 50 54.97 41.96 7.27
N VAL A 51 55.34 42.01 8.55
CA VAL A 51 55.27 43.23 9.36
C VAL A 51 56.58 44.01 9.22
N LEU A 52 56.51 45.27 8.77
CA LEU A 52 56.98 46.43 9.54
C LEU A 52 56.64 47.75 8.82
N PHE A 53 55.73 48.48 9.45
CA PHE A 53 55.57 49.94 9.55
C PHE A 53 56.40 50.81 8.58
N ASP A 54 55.73 51.48 7.63
CA ASP A 54 55.32 52.89 7.81
C ASP A 54 54.67 53.40 6.51
N ALA A 55 53.35 53.36 6.49
CA ALA A 55 52.52 54.30 5.75
C ALA A 55 51.16 54.21 6.43
N LEU A 56 50.89 55.12 7.36
CA LEU A 56 49.54 55.43 7.79
C LEU A 56 48.73 55.75 6.53
N ASP A 57 47.95 54.78 6.06
CA ASP A 57 46.88 55.03 5.10
C ASP A 57 45.71 55.62 5.89
N PRO A 58 45.35 56.90 5.71
CA PRO A 58 44.27 57.53 6.44
C PRO A 58 42.93 57.13 5.82
N ALA A 59 42.54 55.86 5.98
CA ALA A 59 41.16 55.47 5.76
C ALA A 59 40.31 55.98 6.94
N VAL A 60 39.61 57.10 6.74
CA VAL A 60 38.71 57.75 7.72
C VAL A 60 37.56 56.82 8.19
N LYS A 61 37.35 55.68 7.52
CA LYS A 61 36.45 54.60 7.97
C LYS A 61 37.17 53.25 7.88
N LYS A 62 37.45 52.65 9.04
CA LYS A 62 37.76 51.21 9.12
C LYS A 62 36.45 50.44 9.05
N TRP A 63 36.23 49.74 7.96
CA TRP A 63 35.11 48.81 7.81
C TRP A 63 35.52 47.48 8.43
N TYR A 64 34.86 47.10 9.53
CA TYR A 64 35.06 45.81 10.15
C TYR A 64 34.08 44.82 9.52
N VAL A 65 34.59 43.91 8.71
CA VAL A 65 33.87 42.69 8.37
C VAL A 65 34.24 41.67 9.45
N PRO A 66 33.27 41.06 10.15
CA PRO A 66 33.53 39.90 11.00
C PRO A 66 34.44 38.91 10.27
N GLN A 67 35.51 38.46 10.93
CA GLN A 67 36.52 37.60 10.29
C GLN A 67 35.88 36.33 9.73
N GLU A 68 34.83 35.86 10.39
CA GLU A 68 34.03 34.71 10.01
C GLU A 68 33.32 34.95 8.66
N LEU A 69 32.73 36.12 8.43
CA LEU A 69 32.03 36.43 7.18
C LEU A 69 32.98 36.51 5.97
N PHE A 70 34.20 37.00 6.18
CA PHE A 70 35.21 37.04 5.13
C PHE A 70 35.87 35.67 4.93
N ASN A 71 36.27 35.00 6.01
CA ASN A 71 36.96 33.71 5.91
C ASN A 71 36.05 32.60 5.39
N GLU A 72 34.80 32.56 5.85
CA GLU A 72 33.84 31.52 5.49
C GLU A 72 33.15 31.83 4.16
N TYR A 73 32.63 33.04 3.98
CA TYR A 73 31.78 33.39 2.83
C TYR A 73 32.45 34.28 1.78
N GLN A 74 33.73 34.62 1.98
CA GLN A 74 34.50 35.50 1.08
C GLN A 74 33.79 36.83 0.82
N TRP A 75 32.98 37.29 1.78
CA TRP A 75 32.11 38.44 1.60
C TRP A 75 32.90 39.76 1.62
N ARG A 76 32.75 40.58 0.57
CA ARG A 76 33.46 41.85 0.39
C ARG A 76 32.45 43.00 0.30
N GLN A 77 32.35 43.81 1.36
CA GLN A 77 31.37 44.89 1.46
C GLN A 77 31.57 46.03 0.43
N GLN A 78 32.79 46.21 -0.07
CA GLN A 78 33.17 47.30 -0.97
C GLN A 78 33.06 46.98 -2.47
N ASP A 79 32.68 45.76 -2.82
CA ASP A 79 32.63 45.34 -4.22
C ASP A 79 31.47 46.01 -4.95
N TYR A 80 31.79 46.73 -6.03
CA TYR A 80 30.79 47.34 -6.89
C TYR A 80 30.01 46.26 -7.65
N THR A 81 28.70 46.22 -7.43
CA THR A 81 27.80 45.27 -8.10
C THR A 81 27.16 45.90 -9.33
N ASN A 82 27.37 45.28 -10.50
CA ASN A 82 26.71 45.69 -11.74
C ASN A 82 26.23 44.46 -12.50
N TYR A 83 24.92 44.25 -12.46
CA TYR A 83 24.31 43.04 -13.01
C TYR A 83 24.02 43.08 -14.52
N ALA A 84 24.36 44.20 -15.19
CA ALA A 84 24.08 44.38 -16.61
C ALA A 84 25.06 43.62 -17.52
N ARG A 85 26.27 43.30 -17.02
CA ARG A 85 27.28 42.51 -17.74
C ARG A 85 27.65 41.20 -17.05
N ARG A 86 27.54 41.16 -15.72
CA ARG A 86 27.72 39.95 -14.92
C ARG A 86 26.36 39.62 -14.34
N HIS A 87 25.83 38.43 -14.58
CA HIS A 87 24.53 38.08 -14.01
C HIS A 87 24.57 38.16 -12.48
N TYR A 88 23.41 38.41 -11.87
CA TYR A 88 23.28 38.34 -10.41
C TYR A 88 23.71 36.96 -9.91
N SER A 89 24.69 36.95 -9.00
CA SER A 89 25.14 35.76 -8.29
C SER A 89 24.60 35.80 -6.87
N ARG A 90 24.35 34.62 -6.28
CA ARG A 90 23.93 34.52 -4.87
C ARG A 90 24.99 35.13 -3.94
N TYR A 91 24.54 35.63 -2.79
CA TYR A 91 25.42 36.24 -1.77
C TYR A 91 26.50 35.30 -1.23
N VAL A 92 26.21 33.99 -1.22
CA VAL A 92 27.08 32.92 -0.77
C VAL A 92 27.10 31.83 -1.84
N ASN A 93 28.25 31.16 -2.00
CA ASN A 93 28.33 30.01 -2.88
C ASN A 93 27.47 28.87 -2.29
N THR A 94 26.66 28.20 -3.11
CA THR A 94 25.81 27.09 -2.66
C THR A 94 26.61 25.96 -2.00
N SER A 95 27.90 25.82 -2.32
CA SER A 95 28.79 24.86 -1.65
C SER A 95 29.10 25.21 -0.18
N GLN A 96 28.75 26.42 0.26
CA GLN A 96 28.96 26.93 1.62
C GLN A 96 27.63 27.07 2.39
N GLU A 97 26.50 26.66 1.81
CA GLU A 97 25.20 26.64 2.48
C GLU A 97 25.05 25.35 3.33
N GLY A 98 24.33 25.44 4.45
CA GLY A 98 24.05 24.31 5.34
C GLY A 98 24.77 24.35 6.69
N ASP A 99 24.29 23.50 7.59
CA ASP A 99 24.78 23.31 8.95
C ASP A 99 25.95 22.32 9.00
N TYR A 100 26.79 22.46 10.02
CA TYR A 100 27.88 21.53 10.31
C TYR A 100 27.34 20.32 11.09
N PHE A 101 27.58 19.11 10.57
CA PHE A 101 27.26 17.85 11.23
C PHE A 101 28.50 17.25 11.88
N TYR A 102 28.33 16.79 13.12
CA TYR A 102 29.40 16.19 13.93
C TYR A 102 28.96 14.79 14.40
N ASP A 103 29.93 13.90 14.64
CA ASP A 103 29.68 12.60 15.25
C ASP A 103 29.42 12.73 16.76
N LEU A 104 29.10 11.61 17.42
CA LEU A 104 28.88 11.56 18.87
C LEU A 104 30.11 11.99 19.70
N TYR A 105 31.30 12.03 19.10
CA TYR A 105 32.55 12.44 19.73
C TYR A 105 32.95 13.89 19.40
N GLY A 106 32.13 14.61 18.64
CA GLY A 106 32.38 15.99 18.22
C GLY A 106 33.31 16.13 17.02
N ASN A 107 33.63 15.06 16.30
CA ASN A 107 34.39 15.14 15.05
C ASN A 107 33.48 15.59 13.92
N TYR A 108 33.97 16.50 13.08
CA TYR A 108 33.25 16.97 11.91
C TYR A 108 33.05 15.83 10.90
N ILE A 109 31.79 15.59 10.51
CA ILE A 109 31.42 14.59 9.49
C ILE A 109 31.28 15.29 8.13
N THR A 110 30.39 16.29 8.05
CA THR A 110 30.02 16.94 6.79
C THR A 110 29.29 18.25 7.04
N ARG A 111 29.08 19.04 5.99
CA ARG A 111 28.26 20.25 5.99
C ARG A 111 27.13 20.07 4.98
N GLY A 112 25.90 20.42 5.36
CA GLY A 112 24.75 20.32 4.48
C GLY A 112 23.44 20.69 5.18
N SER A 113 22.30 20.34 4.59
CA SER A 113 21.00 20.51 5.24
C SER A 113 20.40 19.15 5.54
N LEU A 114 19.76 19.01 6.70
CA LEU A 114 18.86 17.89 6.93
C LEU A 114 17.66 18.05 5.98
N VAL A 115 17.38 17.03 5.18
CA VAL A 115 16.26 17.06 4.21
C VAL A 115 15.13 16.14 4.66
N TYR A 116 15.50 14.94 5.09
CA TYR A 116 14.59 13.89 5.51
C TYR A 116 15.21 13.16 6.71
N ASP A 117 14.40 12.90 7.74
CA ASP A 117 14.76 12.06 8.89
C ASP A 117 13.64 11.07 9.17
N TRP A 118 14.01 9.79 9.26
CA TRP A 118 13.12 8.74 9.76
C TRP A 118 13.86 7.94 10.83
N SER A 119 13.43 8.09 12.07
CA SER A 119 14.02 7.45 13.24
C SER A 119 12.96 6.67 14.02
N ILE A 120 13.32 5.46 14.46
CA ILE A 120 12.46 4.60 15.29
C ILE A 120 13.23 4.23 16.55
N ALA A 121 12.70 4.63 17.70
CA ALA A 121 13.20 4.30 19.03
C ALA A 121 12.16 3.43 19.76
N ALA A 122 12.54 2.20 20.09
CA ALA A 122 11.68 1.26 20.83
C ALA A 122 12.48 0.55 21.95
N PRO A 123 11.91 0.33 23.15
CA PRO A 123 10.55 0.69 23.57
C PRO A 123 10.47 2.14 24.07
N GLN A 124 9.76 3.02 23.36
CA GLN A 124 9.54 4.41 23.76
C GLN A 124 8.15 4.88 23.30
N THR A 125 7.44 5.63 24.15
CA THR A 125 6.22 6.34 23.75
C THR A 125 6.56 7.39 22.69
N SER A 126 5.78 7.42 21.62
CA SER A 126 5.99 8.32 20.47
C SER A 126 7.40 8.17 19.86
N GLY A 127 7.87 6.92 19.78
CA GLY A 127 9.23 6.57 19.41
C GLY A 127 9.52 6.57 17.90
N SER A 128 8.49 6.62 17.05
CA SER A 128 8.62 6.67 15.59
C SER A 128 8.49 8.11 15.11
N SER A 129 9.59 8.73 14.69
CA SER A 129 9.65 10.09 14.15
C SER A 129 9.91 10.04 12.65
N LEU A 130 9.04 10.68 11.88
CA LEU A 130 9.27 10.94 10.46
C LEU A 130 9.09 12.43 10.19
N PHE A 131 10.11 13.02 9.61
CA PHE A 131 10.23 14.46 9.46
C PHE A 131 10.84 14.85 8.11
N LYS A 132 10.30 15.93 7.52
CA LYS A 132 10.70 16.49 6.22
C LYS A 132 10.89 18.00 6.40
N THR A 133 12.05 18.53 6.04
CA THR A 133 12.32 19.97 6.17
C THR A 133 11.67 20.78 5.04
N PRO A 134 11.53 22.10 5.18
CA PRO A 134 11.04 22.96 4.10
C PRO A 134 11.89 22.87 2.82
N ASN A 135 13.18 22.54 2.96
CA ASN A 135 14.08 22.32 1.82
C ASN A 135 13.67 21.11 0.99
N PHE A 136 13.12 20.05 1.60
CA PHE A 136 12.59 18.91 0.85
C PHE A 136 11.50 19.34 -0.14
N ALA A 137 10.57 20.19 0.30
CA ALA A 137 9.46 20.63 -0.53
C ALA A 137 9.82 21.75 -1.51
N SER A 138 10.62 22.73 -1.08
CA SER A 138 10.92 23.92 -1.87
C SER A 138 12.12 23.73 -2.79
N TRP A 139 13.25 23.29 -2.26
CA TRP A 139 14.49 23.13 -3.03
C TRP A 139 14.44 21.86 -3.88
N PHE A 140 14.01 20.75 -3.28
CA PHE A 140 14.00 19.43 -3.93
C PHE A 140 12.64 19.08 -4.55
N SER A 141 11.62 19.95 -4.46
CA SER A 141 10.29 19.70 -5.04
C SER A 141 9.66 18.37 -4.62
N ASN A 142 9.88 17.95 -3.37
CA ASN A 142 9.45 16.68 -2.78
C ASN A 142 10.08 15.41 -3.41
N LEU A 143 11.25 15.53 -4.04
CA LEU A 143 11.99 14.40 -4.62
C LEU A 143 13.50 14.57 -4.45
N VAL A 144 14.14 13.64 -3.76
CA VAL A 144 15.60 13.57 -3.59
C VAL A 144 16.10 12.27 -4.22
N VAL A 145 17.03 12.37 -5.16
CA VAL A 145 17.66 11.21 -5.81
C VAL A 145 19.17 11.28 -5.61
N ALA A 146 19.75 10.23 -5.05
CA ALA A 146 21.19 10.02 -4.97
C ALA A 146 21.54 8.76 -5.76
N SER A 147 22.35 8.87 -6.80
CA SER A 147 22.74 7.74 -7.64
C SER A 147 24.24 7.74 -7.94
N ASP A 148 24.78 6.56 -8.22
CA ASP A 148 26.14 6.38 -8.72
C ASP A 148 26.20 5.15 -9.63
N GLN A 149 27.20 5.10 -10.49
CA GLN A 149 27.44 3.98 -11.39
C GLN A 149 28.94 3.69 -11.49
N LYS A 150 29.30 2.44 -11.29
CA LYS A 150 30.67 1.95 -11.45
C LYS A 150 30.70 0.63 -12.21
N GLY A 151 31.16 0.70 -13.45
CA GLY A 151 31.19 -0.46 -14.36
C GLY A 151 29.77 -0.98 -14.60
N GLN A 152 29.56 -2.27 -14.38
CA GLN A 152 28.26 -2.93 -14.51
C GLN A 152 27.30 -2.67 -13.34
N TYR A 153 27.69 -1.96 -12.29
CA TYR A 153 26.83 -1.72 -11.12
C TYR A 153 26.30 -0.29 -11.14
N ALA A 154 24.98 -0.14 -11.16
CA ALA A 154 24.29 1.13 -10.99
C ALA A 154 23.38 1.03 -9.76
N TYR A 155 23.32 2.08 -8.94
CA TYR A 155 22.34 2.17 -7.86
C TYR A 155 21.75 3.57 -7.74
N ALA A 156 20.53 3.65 -7.22
CA ALA A 156 19.85 4.89 -6.92
C ALA A 156 19.08 4.77 -5.60
N LEU A 157 19.15 5.80 -4.77
CA LEU A 157 18.31 6.01 -3.59
C LEU A 157 17.42 7.20 -3.87
N THR A 158 16.12 6.95 -3.93
CA THR A 158 15.08 7.92 -4.20
C THR A 158 14.20 8.08 -2.97
N ILE A 159 14.00 9.31 -2.51
CA ILE A 159 13.09 9.66 -1.40
C ILE A 159 12.11 10.70 -1.94
N GLY A 160 10.81 10.42 -1.84
CA GLY A 160 9.81 11.28 -2.45
C GLY A 160 8.41 11.12 -1.89
N ASP A 161 7.55 12.09 -2.20
CA ASP A 161 6.12 12.03 -1.89
C ASP A 161 5.28 11.39 -3.00
N ARG A 162 5.82 11.37 -4.22
CA ARG A 162 5.13 10.90 -5.43
C ARG A 162 6.12 10.24 -6.39
N ILE A 163 6.42 8.97 -6.14
CA ILE A 163 7.31 8.15 -6.97
C ILE A 163 6.44 7.16 -7.75
N ARG A 164 6.44 7.20 -9.09
CA ARG A 164 5.81 6.13 -9.89
C ARG A 164 6.59 4.85 -9.67
N THR A 165 5.95 3.86 -9.08
CA THR A 165 6.62 2.64 -8.61
C THR A 165 5.78 1.43 -8.95
N THR A 166 6.34 0.48 -9.71
CA THR A 166 5.70 -0.81 -9.98
C THR A 166 6.71 -1.92 -9.69
N LEU A 167 6.37 -2.80 -8.75
CA LEU A 167 7.08 -4.05 -8.57
C LEU A 167 6.51 -5.08 -9.54
N THR A 168 5.22 -5.39 -9.44
CA THR A 168 4.45 -6.18 -10.41
C THR A 168 3.00 -5.65 -10.43
N PRO A 169 2.20 -5.94 -11.47
CA PRO A 169 0.79 -5.56 -11.51
C PRO A 169 -0.01 -6.12 -10.33
N MET A 170 0.19 -7.40 -9.97
CA MET A 170 -0.63 -8.06 -8.94
C MET A 170 -0.12 -7.85 -7.51
N THR A 171 1.09 -7.32 -7.29
CA THR A 171 1.64 -7.13 -5.93
C THR A 171 1.74 -5.69 -5.47
N PHE A 172 2.28 -4.79 -6.30
CA PHE A 172 2.49 -3.40 -5.93
C PHE A 172 2.66 -2.55 -7.19
N SER A 173 1.70 -1.68 -7.46
CA SER A 173 1.78 -0.65 -8.50
C SER A 173 1.14 0.63 -8.00
N LYS A 174 1.92 1.70 -7.95
CA LYS A 174 1.45 3.02 -7.51
C LYS A 174 1.87 4.11 -8.47
N PRO A 175 0.94 5.00 -8.91
CA PRO A 175 1.28 6.25 -9.58
C PRO A 175 2.05 7.19 -8.64
N THR A 176 1.67 7.22 -7.36
CA THR A 176 2.23 8.14 -6.36
C THR A 176 2.66 7.43 -5.07
N PHE A 177 3.74 6.65 -5.12
CA PHE A 177 4.34 6.10 -3.91
C PHE A 177 5.05 7.19 -3.10
N ALA A 178 4.69 7.33 -1.82
CA ALA A 178 5.35 8.22 -0.87
C ALA A 178 6.27 7.39 0.03
N GLY A 179 7.58 7.56 -0.06
CA GLY A 179 8.52 6.76 0.72
C GLY A 179 9.96 6.81 0.23
N ILE A 180 10.69 5.76 0.57
CA ILE A 180 12.06 5.49 0.15
C ILE A 180 12.03 4.34 -0.85
N GLN A 181 12.68 4.52 -1.99
CA GLN A 181 12.96 3.50 -2.98
C GLN A 181 14.47 3.40 -3.20
N PHE A 182 15.02 2.19 -3.12
CA PHE A 182 16.41 1.91 -3.44
C PHE A 182 16.47 0.90 -4.58
N ASP A 183 17.10 1.30 -5.67
CA ASP A 183 17.26 0.48 -6.88
C ASP A 183 18.73 0.12 -7.07
N LEU A 184 18.96 -1.13 -7.48
CA LEU A 184 20.26 -1.69 -7.84
C LEU A 184 20.09 -2.42 -9.18
N ALA A 185 20.94 -2.09 -10.14
CA ALA A 185 20.94 -2.76 -11.44
C ALA A 185 22.36 -3.22 -11.81
N THR A 186 22.42 -4.40 -12.42
CA THR A 186 23.60 -4.99 -13.03
C THR A 186 23.23 -5.65 -14.35
N ASP A 187 24.22 -6.10 -15.12
CA ASP A 187 23.99 -6.78 -16.41
C ASP A 187 23.05 -7.99 -16.33
N LYS A 188 22.94 -8.66 -15.17
CA LYS A 188 22.11 -9.87 -14.99
C LYS A 188 21.11 -9.81 -13.85
N TYR A 189 21.23 -8.84 -12.96
CA TYR A 189 20.44 -8.75 -11.74
C TYR A 189 19.90 -7.35 -11.55
N GLU A 190 18.63 -7.24 -11.22
CA GLU A 190 18.01 -5.99 -10.80
C GLU A 190 17.36 -6.23 -9.43
N ALA A 191 17.40 -5.23 -8.55
CA ALA A 191 16.74 -5.28 -7.27
C ALA A 191 16.18 -3.90 -6.91
N THR A 192 14.95 -3.87 -6.43
CA THR A 192 14.29 -2.68 -5.89
C THR A 192 13.86 -2.98 -4.47
N PHE A 193 14.09 -2.05 -3.55
CA PHE A 193 13.63 -2.09 -2.17
C PHE A 193 12.78 -0.85 -1.89
N LEU A 194 11.64 -1.05 -1.24
CA LEU A 194 10.68 -0.02 -0.88
C LEU A 194 10.52 0.02 0.64
N ALA A 195 10.46 1.22 1.20
CA ALA A 195 10.08 1.45 2.59
C ALA A 195 9.21 2.70 2.71
N SER A 196 8.12 2.61 3.46
CA SER A 196 7.22 3.73 3.69
C SER A 196 6.51 3.60 5.05
N ARG A 197 5.89 4.70 5.47
CA ARG A 197 4.95 4.76 6.58
C ARG A 197 3.60 5.32 6.09
N PRO A 198 2.76 4.50 5.44
CA PRO A 198 1.54 4.98 4.79
C PRO A 198 0.54 5.64 5.73
N SER A 199 0.46 5.21 6.99
CA SER A 199 -0.47 5.79 7.98
C SER A 199 -0.20 7.27 8.27
N SER A 200 1.04 7.72 8.08
CA SER A 200 1.48 9.07 8.39
C SER A 200 2.78 9.36 7.65
N PRO A 201 2.74 9.68 6.34
CA PRO A 201 3.92 9.81 5.47
C PRO A 201 4.82 11.03 5.78
N GLY A 202 4.71 11.63 6.97
CA GLY A 202 5.38 12.86 7.36
C GLY A 202 4.71 14.07 6.73
N ARG A 203 4.78 15.23 7.39
CA ARG A 203 4.39 16.51 6.80
C ARG A 203 5.62 17.41 6.73
N VAL A 204 5.70 18.21 5.69
CA VAL A 204 6.71 19.26 5.56
C VAL A 204 6.51 20.25 6.70
N GLU A 205 7.59 20.56 7.41
CA GLU A 205 7.59 21.52 8.50
C GLU A 205 7.03 22.89 8.05
N THR A 206 6.20 23.51 8.88
CA THR A 206 5.78 24.91 8.70
C THR A 206 6.10 25.71 9.95
N SER A 207 6.08 27.04 9.88
CA SER A 207 6.36 27.91 11.05
C SER A 207 5.43 27.66 12.25
N ALA A 208 4.30 26.97 12.06
CA ALA A 208 3.38 26.55 13.13
C ALA A 208 3.66 25.13 13.68
N THR A 209 4.54 24.35 13.05
CA THR A 209 4.89 22.95 13.38
C THR A 209 6.37 22.75 13.70
N ALA A 210 7.10 23.85 13.92
CA ALA A 210 8.56 23.95 13.96
C ALA A 210 9.29 23.23 15.12
N SER A 211 8.69 22.19 15.72
CA SER A 211 9.32 21.43 16.81
C SER A 211 8.78 20.01 17.02
N THR A 212 7.92 19.49 16.16
CA THR A 212 7.47 18.08 16.30
C THR A 212 7.54 17.38 14.97
N GLY A 213 8.60 16.57 14.76
CA GLY A 213 8.48 15.42 13.87
C GLY A 213 7.17 14.67 14.18
N ARG A 214 6.57 13.98 13.20
CA ARG A 214 5.35 13.22 13.49
C ARG A 214 5.72 12.00 14.33
N PHE A 215 5.84 12.24 15.63
CA PHE A 215 6.08 11.26 16.66
C PHE A 215 4.84 10.42 16.86
N ARG A 216 4.99 9.11 16.68
CA ARG A 216 3.89 8.16 16.73
C ARG A 216 4.30 6.96 17.57
N SER A 217 3.35 6.52 18.39
CA SER A 217 3.47 5.29 19.17
C SER A 217 2.92 4.10 18.40
N ASN A 218 1.99 4.35 17.46
CA ASN A 218 1.32 3.35 16.66
C ASN A 218 1.34 3.78 15.19
N ASP A 219 1.88 2.94 14.32
CA ASP A 219 2.02 3.22 12.89
C ASP A 219 1.84 1.94 12.07
N THR A 220 1.38 2.10 10.83
CA THR A 220 1.50 1.07 9.80
C THR A 220 2.72 1.38 8.94
N ASN A 221 3.68 0.46 8.93
CA ASN A 221 4.85 0.53 8.06
C ASN A 221 4.63 -0.37 6.84
N LEU A 222 5.20 0.04 5.71
CA LEU A 222 5.28 -0.74 4.48
C LEU A 222 6.74 -1.03 4.20
N ILE A 223 7.04 -2.29 3.91
CA ILE A 223 8.30 -2.69 3.29
C ILE A 223 8.00 -3.57 2.09
N GLY A 224 8.83 -3.48 1.07
CA GLY A 224 8.74 -4.39 -0.05
C GLY A 224 9.99 -4.39 -0.90
N GLY A 225 9.96 -5.19 -1.94
CA GLY A 225 10.99 -5.22 -2.93
C GLY A 225 10.79 -6.30 -3.96
N ARG A 226 11.49 -6.14 -5.08
CA ARG A 226 11.55 -7.10 -6.17
C ARG A 226 12.99 -7.36 -6.52
N GLY A 227 13.36 -8.61 -6.72
CA GLY A 227 14.63 -9.01 -7.32
C GLY A 227 14.38 -9.75 -8.62
N THR A 228 15.14 -9.45 -9.67
CA THR A 228 15.10 -10.18 -10.93
C THR A 228 16.47 -10.71 -11.32
N MET A 229 16.48 -11.84 -12.03
CA MET A 229 17.66 -12.48 -12.56
C MET A 229 17.43 -12.90 -14.00
N GLN A 230 18.32 -12.48 -14.89
CA GLN A 230 18.39 -12.94 -16.27
C GLN A 230 19.17 -14.26 -16.35
N VAL A 231 18.56 -15.31 -16.88
CA VAL A 231 19.14 -16.65 -17.06
C VAL A 231 19.28 -16.95 -18.56
N GLY A 232 20.51 -16.87 -19.06
CA GLY A 232 20.75 -16.91 -20.50
C GLY A 232 20.16 -15.69 -21.20
N ASP A 233 19.82 -15.82 -22.48
CA ASP A 233 19.37 -14.67 -23.28
C ASP A 233 17.85 -14.56 -23.37
N PHE A 234 17.11 -15.54 -22.83
CA PHE A 234 15.68 -15.72 -23.11
C PHE A 234 14.81 -15.96 -21.87
N VAL A 235 15.36 -16.05 -20.65
CA VAL A 235 14.56 -16.25 -19.42
C VAL A 235 14.87 -15.16 -18.40
N LYS A 236 13.83 -14.48 -17.90
CA LYS A 236 13.90 -13.60 -16.74
C LYS A 236 13.05 -14.20 -15.62
N LEU A 237 13.66 -14.36 -14.45
CA LEU A 237 12.99 -14.79 -13.23
C LEU A 237 12.88 -13.61 -12.29
N GLY A 238 11.76 -13.46 -11.60
CA GLY A 238 11.61 -12.46 -10.54
C GLY A 238 10.96 -13.03 -9.29
N ALA A 239 11.31 -12.43 -8.16
CA ALA A 239 10.65 -12.67 -6.88
C ALA A 239 10.30 -11.32 -6.25
N THR A 240 9.09 -11.22 -5.73
CA THR A 240 8.55 -9.99 -5.14
C THR A 240 8.06 -10.27 -3.72
N TYR A 241 8.21 -9.30 -2.84
CA TYR A 241 7.68 -9.32 -1.49
C TYR A 241 7.18 -7.94 -1.13
N ILE A 242 5.97 -7.83 -0.61
CA ILE A 242 5.40 -6.58 -0.11
C ILE A 242 4.64 -6.88 1.17
N ASN A 243 4.76 -6.00 2.16
CA ASN A 243 4.09 -6.18 3.43
C ASN A 243 3.78 -4.83 4.08
N ALA A 244 2.51 -4.60 4.40
CA ALA A 244 2.09 -3.54 5.29
C ALA A 244 1.71 -4.13 6.64
N PHE A 245 2.31 -3.62 7.71
CA PHE A 245 2.11 -4.16 9.05
C PHE A 245 2.04 -3.07 10.11
N ASN A 246 1.13 -3.27 11.07
CA ASN A 246 0.98 -2.41 12.24
C ASN A 246 2.12 -2.67 13.22
N SER A 247 2.63 -1.60 13.81
CA SER A 247 3.69 -1.64 14.82
C SER A 247 3.36 -0.68 15.95
N SER A 248 3.88 -0.97 17.15
CA SER A 248 3.76 -0.10 18.30
C SER A 248 5.12 0.10 18.96
N THR A 249 5.61 1.34 19.04
CA THR A 249 6.90 1.64 19.70
C THR A 249 6.80 1.49 21.22
N LYS A 250 5.58 1.43 21.76
CA LYS A 250 5.30 1.21 23.19
C LYS A 250 5.09 -0.29 23.42
N GLY A 251 5.97 -0.91 24.19
CA GLY A 251 5.84 -2.32 24.56
C GLY A 251 6.41 -3.34 23.55
N GLN A 252 6.78 -2.95 22.32
CA GLN A 252 7.68 -3.77 21.49
C GLN A 252 9.11 -3.62 22.00
N ALA A 253 9.57 -4.55 22.84
CA ALA A 253 10.98 -4.92 22.79
C ALA A 253 11.24 -5.61 21.43
N PHE A 254 12.47 -5.64 20.93
CA PHE A 254 12.88 -6.33 19.69
C PHE A 254 12.65 -7.88 19.71
N GLN A 255 11.70 -8.37 20.49
CA GLN A 255 11.31 -9.77 20.61
C GLN A 255 10.14 -10.05 19.65
N GLY A 256 10.21 -11.16 18.92
CA GLY A 256 9.19 -11.55 17.94
C GLY A 256 9.49 -11.12 16.50
N ASN A 257 8.62 -11.53 15.56
CA ASN A 257 8.72 -11.13 14.15
C ASN A 257 7.84 -9.88 13.90
N PRO A 258 8.43 -8.69 13.69
CA PRO A 258 7.67 -7.46 13.48
C PRO A 258 6.85 -7.47 12.20
N PHE A 259 7.25 -8.26 11.19
CA PHE A 259 6.58 -8.33 9.89
C PHE A 259 5.23 -9.03 9.92
N LYS A 260 4.85 -9.66 11.04
CA LYS A 260 3.49 -10.23 11.21
C LYS A 260 2.49 -9.21 11.80
N GLY A 261 2.94 -7.98 12.02
CA GLY A 261 2.17 -6.93 12.67
C GLY A 261 1.90 -7.19 14.15
N THR A 262 1.51 -6.14 14.85
CA THR A 262 1.06 -6.16 16.25
C THR A 262 -0.18 -5.32 16.42
N LEU A 263 -0.96 -5.60 17.46
CA LEU A 263 -2.09 -4.75 17.83
C LEU A 263 -1.57 -3.40 18.31
N THR A 264 -2.25 -2.32 17.91
CA THR A 264 -1.97 -0.98 18.42
C THR A 264 -2.61 -0.74 19.77
N GLU A 265 -2.25 0.35 20.44
CA GLU A 265 -2.84 0.72 21.73
C GLU A 265 -4.37 0.91 21.64
N GLY A 266 -4.87 1.49 20.54
CA GLY A 266 -6.30 1.62 20.27
C GLY A 266 -6.99 0.25 20.13
N GLN A 267 -6.41 -0.66 19.35
CA GLN A 267 -6.98 -2.00 19.14
C GLN A 267 -6.99 -2.83 20.45
N ASN A 268 -5.98 -2.69 21.30
CA ASN A 268 -5.80 -3.47 22.53
C ASN A 268 -6.28 -2.76 23.83
N ASN A 269 -7.10 -1.72 23.72
CA ASN A 269 -7.52 -0.92 24.89
C ASN A 269 -8.58 -1.61 25.79
N ALA A 270 -9.25 -2.66 25.31
CA ALA A 270 -10.30 -3.40 25.99
C ALA A 270 -10.37 -4.86 25.49
N ASP A 271 -10.93 -5.74 26.33
CA ASP A 271 -11.15 -7.14 25.96
C ASP A 271 -12.38 -7.31 25.06
N VAL A 272 -12.43 -8.44 24.35
CA VAL A 272 -13.57 -8.82 23.53
C VAL A 272 -14.69 -9.34 24.43
N SER A 273 -15.79 -8.61 24.50
CA SER A 273 -16.98 -9.00 25.27
C SER A 273 -18.13 -9.45 24.39
N ARG A 274 -18.12 -9.09 23.10
CA ARG A 274 -19.17 -9.46 22.14
C ARG A 274 -18.57 -9.73 20.77
N ILE A 275 -18.95 -10.86 20.18
CA ILE A 275 -18.64 -11.22 18.80
C ILE A 275 -19.95 -11.51 18.06
N GLU A 276 -20.02 -11.05 16.82
CA GLU A 276 -21.13 -11.34 15.92
C GLU A 276 -20.60 -12.01 14.67
N VAL A 277 -21.20 -13.15 14.33
CA VAL A 277 -20.95 -13.85 13.08
C VAL A 277 -22.18 -13.70 12.21
N ARG A 278 -22.05 -13.03 11.07
CA ARG A 278 -23.12 -12.82 10.10
C ARG A 278 -22.96 -13.80 8.94
N LEU A 279 -24.05 -14.46 8.59
CA LEU A 279 -24.17 -15.38 7.47
C LEU A 279 -25.17 -14.79 6.49
N SER A 280 -24.73 -14.57 5.26
CA SER A 280 -25.56 -14.04 4.17
C SER A 280 -25.35 -14.85 2.90
N ASP A 281 -26.16 -14.54 1.90
CA ASP A 281 -25.93 -14.96 0.53
C ASP A 281 -24.67 -14.28 -0.04
N ASP A 282 -23.84 -15.01 -0.80
CA ASP A 282 -22.71 -14.41 -1.55
C ASP A 282 -23.17 -13.82 -2.89
N SER A 283 -24.24 -14.36 -3.48
CA SER A 283 -24.86 -13.93 -4.74
C SER A 283 -26.33 -13.51 -4.53
N PRO A 284 -26.60 -12.48 -3.71
CA PRO A 284 -27.97 -12.13 -3.30
C PRO A 284 -28.91 -11.76 -4.46
N GLU A 285 -28.39 -11.47 -5.65
CA GLU A 285 -29.14 -11.05 -6.83
C GLU A 285 -30.05 -12.15 -7.40
N ASP A 286 -29.73 -13.44 -7.18
CA ASP A 286 -30.57 -14.55 -7.64
C ASP A 286 -31.76 -14.83 -6.71
N GLY A 287 -31.70 -14.31 -5.49
CA GLY A 287 -32.72 -14.40 -4.43
C GLY A 287 -33.03 -15.83 -3.98
N ARG A 288 -32.14 -16.81 -4.19
CA ARG A 288 -32.40 -18.22 -3.90
C ARG A 288 -31.14 -18.95 -3.44
N ALA A 289 -31.33 -19.82 -2.44
CA ALA A 289 -30.31 -20.76 -2.01
C ALA A 289 -28.99 -20.09 -1.56
N GLY A 290 -29.13 -19.05 -0.74
CA GLY A 290 -28.00 -18.47 -0.01
C GLY A 290 -27.58 -19.34 1.17
N ALA A 291 -27.03 -18.74 2.23
CA ALA A 291 -26.43 -19.51 3.32
C ALA A 291 -27.42 -20.45 4.02
N ALA A 292 -27.13 -21.76 4.00
CA ALA A 292 -27.85 -22.79 4.74
C ALA A 292 -27.12 -23.13 6.04
N PHE A 293 -27.64 -22.67 7.18
CA PHE A 293 -27.03 -22.83 8.51
C PHE A 293 -27.69 -23.95 9.33
N PHE A 294 -26.88 -24.94 9.71
CA PHE A 294 -27.34 -26.13 10.45
C PHE A 294 -26.95 -26.09 11.93
N GLN A 295 -25.69 -25.75 12.22
CA GLN A 295 -25.15 -25.83 13.58
C GLN A 295 -23.93 -24.91 13.76
N GLU A 296 -23.75 -24.40 14.97
CA GLU A 296 -22.52 -23.74 15.42
C GLU A 296 -21.85 -24.49 16.58
N GLU A 297 -20.53 -24.38 16.66
CA GLU A 297 -19.69 -24.70 17.82
C GLU A 297 -18.70 -23.55 18.04
N MET A 298 -18.72 -22.96 19.23
CA MET A 298 -17.70 -22.02 19.69
C MET A 298 -16.68 -22.75 20.56
N ILE A 299 -15.40 -22.57 20.23
CA ILE A 299 -14.25 -23.11 20.94
C ILE A 299 -13.44 -21.94 21.51
N ILE A 300 -13.41 -21.83 22.83
CA ILE A 300 -12.57 -20.87 23.57
C ILE A 300 -11.27 -21.57 23.94
N THR A 301 -10.14 -20.91 23.68
CA THR A 301 -8.85 -21.29 24.27
C THR A 301 -8.51 -20.28 25.36
N THR A 302 -8.25 -20.74 26.59
CA THR A 302 -7.88 -19.87 27.72
C THR A 302 -6.38 -19.60 27.75
N ILE A 303 -5.95 -18.66 28.59
CA ILE A 303 -4.53 -18.36 28.82
C ILE A 303 -3.74 -19.57 29.37
N ASP A 304 -4.38 -20.43 30.15
CA ASP A 304 -3.78 -21.64 30.72
C ASP A 304 -3.65 -22.78 29.69
N GLY A 305 -4.19 -22.58 28.48
CA GLY A 305 -4.14 -23.54 27.38
C GLY A 305 -5.33 -24.49 27.33
N ASP A 306 -6.31 -24.37 28.24
CA ASP A 306 -7.53 -25.16 28.21
C ASP A 306 -8.38 -24.78 26.99
N ARG A 307 -8.97 -25.79 26.34
CA ARG A 307 -9.89 -25.63 25.22
C ARG A 307 -11.29 -26.03 25.66
N ILE A 308 -12.21 -25.07 25.63
CA ILE A 308 -13.59 -25.24 26.09
C ILE A 308 -14.51 -25.09 24.88
N SER A 309 -15.33 -26.11 24.61
CA SER A 309 -16.33 -26.09 23.55
C SER A 309 -17.74 -26.03 24.13
N ASN A 310 -18.63 -25.34 23.43
CA ASN A 310 -20.05 -25.28 23.79
C ASN A 310 -20.91 -26.42 23.19
N ARG A 311 -20.29 -27.37 22.46
CA ARG A 311 -20.99 -28.52 21.85
C ARG A 311 -20.45 -29.87 22.27
N ARG A 312 -19.18 -29.95 22.64
CA ARG A 312 -18.53 -31.22 23.00
C ARG A 312 -17.44 -31.03 24.03
N ARG A 313 -17.09 -32.13 24.69
CA ARG A 313 -15.97 -32.17 25.62
C ARG A 313 -14.66 -32.13 24.82
N ILE A 314 -13.74 -31.25 25.20
CA ILE A 314 -12.37 -31.23 24.66
C ILE A 314 -11.42 -31.42 25.83
N GLY A 315 -10.63 -32.51 25.79
CA GLY A 315 -9.74 -32.88 26.89
C GLY A 315 -10.48 -33.03 28.23
N ASN A 316 -10.02 -32.29 29.24
CA ASN A 316 -10.58 -32.31 30.59
C ASN A 316 -11.64 -31.23 30.83
N SER A 317 -11.85 -30.32 29.88
CA SER A 317 -12.79 -29.21 30.01
C SER A 317 -14.24 -29.68 29.81
N ASN A 318 -15.14 -29.24 30.70
CA ASN A 318 -16.57 -29.50 30.58
C ASN A 318 -17.17 -28.77 29.36
N ILE A 319 -18.32 -29.24 28.89
CA ILE A 319 -19.08 -28.56 27.84
C ILE A 319 -19.63 -27.26 28.41
N LEU A 320 -19.35 -26.14 27.74
CA LEU A 320 -19.91 -24.84 28.11
C LEU A 320 -21.40 -24.80 27.70
N ALA A 321 -22.31 -24.66 28.66
CA ALA A 321 -23.76 -24.64 28.43
C ALA A 321 -24.26 -23.30 27.83
N PHE A 322 -23.56 -22.79 26.83
CA PHE A 322 -23.79 -21.49 26.20
C PHE A 322 -24.16 -21.66 24.72
N ALA A 323 -25.08 -20.83 24.23
CA ALA A 323 -25.46 -20.76 22.84
C ALA A 323 -25.59 -19.28 22.45
N PRO A 324 -25.24 -18.91 21.20
CA PRO A 324 -25.44 -17.55 20.71
C PRO A 324 -26.93 -17.23 20.61
N SER A 325 -27.24 -15.94 20.67
CA SER A 325 -28.54 -15.45 20.24
C SER A 325 -28.57 -15.43 18.72
N VAL A 326 -29.52 -16.15 18.12
CA VAL A 326 -29.69 -16.22 16.66
C VAL A 326 -30.75 -15.21 16.24
N GLN A 327 -30.39 -14.30 15.32
CA GLN A 327 -31.26 -13.26 14.79
C GLN A 327 -31.36 -13.39 13.27
N GLY A 328 -32.53 -13.09 12.72
CA GLY A 328 -32.79 -13.21 11.28
C GLY A 328 -32.82 -14.65 10.78
N GLY A 329 -32.83 -14.80 9.46
CA GLY A 329 -33.02 -16.06 8.76
C GLY A 329 -34.45 -16.57 8.82
N PHE A 330 -34.82 -17.37 7.82
CA PHE A 330 -36.09 -18.09 7.83
C PHE A 330 -35.85 -19.59 7.94
N ARG A 331 -36.81 -20.28 8.56
CA ARG A 331 -36.68 -21.70 8.87
C ARG A 331 -37.08 -22.56 7.67
N ARG A 332 -36.18 -23.44 7.22
CA ARG A 332 -36.46 -24.54 6.28
C ARG A 332 -36.41 -25.89 7.02
N GLU A 333 -36.68 -26.98 6.30
CA GLU A 333 -36.67 -28.33 6.87
C GLU A 333 -35.26 -28.71 7.36
N GLY A 334 -34.99 -28.46 8.65
CA GLY A 334 -33.76 -28.89 9.33
C GLY A 334 -32.64 -27.84 9.43
N PHE A 335 -32.82 -26.64 8.87
CA PHE A 335 -31.80 -25.56 8.89
C PHE A 335 -32.43 -24.16 8.83
N LEU A 336 -31.63 -23.14 9.13
CA LEU A 336 -31.97 -21.73 8.89
C LEU A 336 -31.33 -21.28 7.57
N ALA A 337 -32.08 -20.56 6.75
CA ALA A 337 -31.61 -20.07 5.46
C ALA A 337 -31.55 -18.53 5.45
N ALA A 338 -30.55 -18.01 4.75
CA ALA A 338 -30.37 -16.59 4.43
C ALA A 338 -30.25 -16.46 2.90
N ASP A 339 -31.39 -16.40 2.22
CA ASP A 339 -31.46 -16.24 0.76
C ASP A 339 -31.62 -14.76 0.38
N GLY A 340 -30.95 -14.31 -0.68
CA GLY A 340 -31.00 -12.93 -1.14
C GLY A 340 -30.48 -11.95 -0.08
N ASN A 341 -31.27 -10.92 0.24
CA ASN A 341 -30.89 -9.90 1.24
C ASN A 341 -31.11 -10.33 2.70
N GLU A 342 -31.56 -11.56 2.96
CA GLU A 342 -31.74 -12.06 4.32
C GLU A 342 -30.38 -12.34 4.97
N VAL A 343 -30.28 -12.15 6.30
CA VAL A 343 -29.03 -12.37 7.03
C VAL A 343 -29.29 -13.07 8.35
N ILE A 344 -28.55 -14.14 8.63
CA ILE A 344 -28.52 -14.79 9.94
C ILE A 344 -27.37 -14.18 10.74
N THR A 345 -27.65 -13.64 11.92
CA THR A 345 -26.61 -13.12 12.83
C THR A 345 -26.56 -13.95 14.11
N LEU A 346 -25.40 -14.54 14.38
CA LEU A 346 -25.09 -15.26 15.61
C LEU A 346 -24.38 -14.31 16.57
N VAL A 347 -25.05 -13.92 17.66
CA VAL A 347 -24.51 -12.99 18.66
C VAL A 347 -24.00 -13.76 19.87
N TYR A 348 -22.69 -13.70 20.07
CA TYR A 348 -21.99 -14.29 21.21
C TYR A 348 -21.69 -13.18 22.23
N ASP A 349 -22.55 -13.07 23.26
CA ASP A 349 -22.37 -12.15 24.38
C ASP A 349 -21.62 -12.86 25.53
N LEU A 350 -20.32 -12.54 25.67
CA LEU A 350 -19.41 -13.14 26.66
C LEU A 350 -19.53 -12.48 28.04
N GLU A 351 -20.38 -11.48 28.18
CA GLU A 351 -20.70 -10.85 29.48
C GLU A 351 -22.16 -11.04 29.87
N GLY A 352 -22.97 -11.60 28.97
CA GLY A 352 -24.39 -11.83 29.17
C GLY A 352 -24.70 -12.80 30.32
N PRO A 353 -25.92 -12.73 30.89
CA PRO A 353 -26.33 -13.60 32.00
C PRO A 353 -26.20 -15.09 31.69
N GLN A 354 -26.50 -15.51 30.45
CA GLN A 354 -26.38 -16.92 30.04
C GLN A 354 -24.94 -17.42 30.11
N TYR A 355 -23.99 -16.63 29.60
CA TYR A 355 -22.57 -16.98 29.60
C TYR A 355 -22.02 -17.07 31.02
N ARG A 356 -22.34 -16.07 31.87
CA ARG A 356 -21.93 -16.04 33.28
C ARG A 356 -22.53 -17.19 34.09
N ASN A 357 -23.82 -17.49 33.91
CA ASN A 357 -24.48 -18.61 34.59
C ASN A 357 -23.98 -19.98 34.12
N SER A 358 -23.39 -20.05 32.93
CA SER A 358 -22.73 -21.24 32.39
C SER A 358 -21.28 -21.39 32.88
N PHE A 359 -20.81 -20.49 33.76
CA PHE A 359 -19.44 -20.42 34.24
C PHE A 359 -18.41 -20.32 33.10
N GLY A 360 -18.73 -19.53 32.07
CA GLY A 360 -17.79 -19.22 30.99
C GLY A 360 -16.55 -18.49 31.51
N PRO A 361 -15.35 -18.72 30.93
CA PRO A 361 -14.14 -17.98 31.28
C PRO A 361 -14.34 -16.47 31.17
N GLN A 362 -13.74 -15.69 32.07
CA GLN A 362 -13.83 -14.23 31.96
C GLN A 362 -13.13 -13.77 30.67
N PRO A 363 -13.62 -12.71 30.00
CA PRO A 363 -13.01 -12.20 28.76
C PRO A 363 -11.49 -12.01 28.84
N GLU A 364 -10.99 -11.51 29.97
CA GLU A 364 -9.56 -11.31 30.26
C GLU A 364 -8.73 -12.61 30.27
N GLN A 365 -9.37 -13.76 30.47
CA GLN A 365 -8.75 -15.09 30.48
C GLN A 365 -8.83 -15.79 29.11
N ILE A 366 -9.53 -15.20 28.14
CA ILE A 366 -9.70 -15.76 26.80
C ILE A 366 -8.49 -15.39 25.95
N LYS A 367 -7.81 -16.40 25.44
CA LYS A 367 -6.62 -16.26 24.60
C LYS A 367 -6.96 -16.26 23.10
N SER A 368 -8.02 -16.96 22.71
CA SER A 368 -8.57 -16.93 21.34
C SER A 368 -9.95 -17.60 21.29
N ILE A 369 -10.73 -17.27 20.26
CA ILE A 369 -12.03 -17.88 19.96
C ILE A 369 -12.04 -18.36 18.51
N GLU A 370 -12.52 -19.59 18.31
CA GLU A 370 -12.73 -20.24 17.03
C GLU A 370 -14.18 -20.70 16.92
N PHE A 371 -14.83 -20.40 15.81
CA PHE A 371 -16.20 -20.82 15.48
C PHE A 371 -16.14 -21.89 14.41
N LEU A 372 -16.81 -23.02 14.63
CA LEU A 372 -17.04 -24.05 13.63
C LEU A 372 -18.52 -24.00 13.24
N LEU A 373 -18.79 -23.69 11.98
CA LEU A 373 -20.13 -23.48 11.45
C LEU A 373 -20.43 -24.57 10.43
N LEU A 374 -21.48 -25.35 10.64
CA LEU A 374 -21.97 -26.31 9.65
C LEU A 374 -22.85 -25.55 8.66
N LEU A 375 -22.31 -25.30 7.46
CA LEU A 375 -22.90 -24.50 6.40
C LEU A 375 -23.02 -25.31 5.11
N ALA A 376 -23.93 -24.89 4.24
CA ALA A 376 -24.01 -25.33 2.85
C ALA A 376 -24.52 -24.18 1.96
N ASN A 377 -24.52 -24.41 0.65
CA ASN A 377 -24.90 -23.49 -0.42
C ASN A 377 -23.97 -22.27 -0.59
N ASP A 378 -24.46 -21.20 -1.21
CA ASP A 378 -23.74 -19.97 -1.50
C ASP A 378 -23.72 -19.05 -0.27
N TYR A 379 -22.84 -19.36 0.68
CA TYR A 379 -22.72 -18.60 1.92
C TYR A 379 -21.58 -17.58 1.84
N ARG A 380 -21.81 -16.45 2.51
CA ARG A 380 -20.79 -15.47 2.91
C ARG A 380 -20.82 -15.31 4.43
N ILE A 381 -19.65 -15.19 5.04
CA ILE A 381 -19.42 -15.14 6.48
C ILE A 381 -18.59 -13.91 6.82
N ASP A 382 -19.20 -12.99 7.56
CA ASP A 382 -18.54 -11.83 8.11
C ASP A 382 -18.51 -11.89 9.64
N VAL A 383 -17.43 -11.40 10.24
CA VAL A 383 -17.28 -11.36 11.69
C VAL A 383 -17.01 -9.94 12.15
N THR A 384 -17.68 -9.53 13.22
CA THR A 384 -17.44 -8.25 13.91
C THR A 384 -17.46 -8.44 15.43
N SER A 385 -17.12 -7.38 16.16
CA SER A 385 -17.01 -7.40 17.62
C SER A 385 -17.10 -6.01 18.22
N ASN A 386 -17.16 -5.94 19.56
CA ASN A 386 -16.99 -4.68 20.30
C ASN A 386 -15.58 -4.06 20.20
N ARG A 387 -14.66 -4.68 19.43
CA ARG A 387 -13.32 -4.16 19.11
C ARG A 387 -13.09 -3.85 17.63
N GLN A 388 -14.10 -4.04 16.78
CA GLN A 388 -14.06 -3.75 15.35
C GLN A 388 -15.12 -2.71 15.05
N LEU A 389 -14.76 -1.43 15.25
CA LEU A 389 -15.70 -0.33 15.36
C LEU A 389 -15.54 0.70 14.24
N ASN A 390 -16.57 1.51 14.06
CA ASN A 390 -16.50 2.76 13.30
C ASN A 390 -16.30 3.99 14.20
N ALA A 391 -16.29 5.17 13.59
CA ALA A 391 -16.12 6.45 14.29
C ALA A 391 -17.18 6.72 15.38
N ASN A 392 -18.36 6.10 15.27
CA ASN A 392 -19.45 6.22 16.24
C ASN A 392 -19.39 5.15 17.36
N GLY A 393 -18.37 4.28 17.34
CA GLY A 393 -18.24 3.17 18.28
C GLY A 393 -19.21 2.01 18.02
N GLN A 394 -19.75 1.91 16.81
CA GLN A 394 -20.65 0.82 16.40
C GLN A 394 -19.82 -0.32 15.78
N PRO A 395 -20.13 -1.59 16.07
CA PRO A 395 -19.53 -2.72 15.37
C PRO A 395 -19.81 -2.68 13.86
N VAL A 396 -18.78 -2.85 13.06
CA VAL A 396 -18.84 -2.86 11.58
C VAL A 396 -18.10 -4.07 11.03
N LEU A 397 -18.40 -4.50 9.80
CA LEU A 397 -17.72 -5.63 9.16
C LEU A 397 -16.42 -5.17 8.50
N LEU A 398 -15.38 -6.03 8.47
CA LEU A 398 -14.14 -5.69 7.74
C LEU A 398 -14.39 -5.55 6.23
N SER A 399 -15.37 -6.28 5.71
CA SER A 399 -15.81 -6.22 4.31
C SER A 399 -16.44 -4.89 3.91
N GLU A 400 -16.83 -4.04 4.87
CA GLU A 400 -17.34 -2.69 4.57
C GLU A 400 -16.21 -1.74 4.16
N GLY A 401 -15.00 -1.93 4.70
CA GLY A 401 -13.82 -1.16 4.29
C GLY A 401 -12.95 -1.84 3.23
N ILE A 402 -12.83 -3.17 3.26
CA ILE A 402 -12.07 -3.94 2.27
C ILE A 402 -12.92 -5.16 1.85
N PRO A 403 -13.58 -5.15 0.67
CA PRO A 403 -14.58 -6.15 0.27
C PRO A 403 -14.12 -7.61 0.36
N GLU A 404 -12.84 -7.89 0.11
CA GLU A 404 -12.28 -9.24 0.16
C GLU A 404 -12.09 -9.78 1.60
N ARG A 405 -12.31 -8.96 2.64
CA ARG A 405 -12.19 -9.33 4.06
C ARG A 405 -13.41 -10.08 4.59
N THR A 406 -13.79 -11.12 3.86
CA THR A 406 -14.90 -12.01 4.16
C THR A 406 -14.56 -13.45 3.81
N MET A 407 -15.21 -14.43 4.44
CA MET A 407 -15.11 -15.83 4.03
C MET A 407 -16.34 -16.21 3.23
N ARG A 408 -16.17 -16.93 2.12
CA ARG A 408 -17.29 -17.27 1.23
C ARG A 408 -17.21 -18.70 0.72
N ALA A 409 -18.30 -19.17 0.13
CA ALA A 409 -18.37 -20.46 -0.52
C ALA A 409 -17.62 -20.44 -1.87
N ASP A 410 -17.13 -21.61 -2.29
CA ASP A 410 -16.53 -21.78 -3.61
C ASP A 410 -17.63 -21.84 -4.68
N GLY A 411 -18.02 -20.67 -5.20
CA GLY A 411 -19.04 -20.51 -6.24
C GLY A 411 -20.48 -20.58 -5.72
N ASN A 412 -21.44 -20.29 -6.61
CA ASN A 412 -22.87 -20.24 -6.28
C ASN A 412 -23.48 -21.66 -6.26
N VAL A 413 -23.26 -22.38 -5.16
CA VAL A 413 -23.80 -23.73 -4.93
C VAL A 413 -25.20 -23.64 -4.35
N GLN A 414 -26.18 -24.36 -4.91
CA GLN A 414 -27.60 -24.22 -4.53
C GLN A 414 -28.25 -25.52 -4.02
N ASP A 415 -27.55 -26.65 -4.11
CA ASP A 415 -28.09 -28.00 -3.91
C ASP A 415 -27.63 -28.67 -2.60
N GLY A 416 -26.89 -27.95 -1.76
CA GLY A 416 -26.34 -28.44 -0.50
C GLY A 416 -25.13 -29.37 -0.66
N SER A 417 -24.61 -29.56 -1.87
CA SER A 417 -23.51 -30.49 -2.14
C SER A 417 -22.20 -30.15 -1.43
N ASN A 418 -22.01 -28.88 -1.06
CA ASN A 418 -20.86 -28.37 -0.33
C ASN A 418 -21.04 -28.36 1.20
N GLN A 419 -22.04 -29.08 1.76
CA GLN A 419 -22.29 -29.09 3.20
C GLN A 419 -21.04 -29.52 4.00
N GLY A 420 -20.58 -28.65 4.90
CA GLY A 420 -19.36 -28.88 5.66
C GLY A 420 -19.16 -27.91 6.82
N PHE A 421 -18.19 -28.24 7.68
CA PHE A 421 -17.76 -27.33 8.75
C PHE A 421 -16.78 -26.30 8.20
N VAL A 422 -17.13 -25.02 8.33
CA VAL A 422 -16.27 -23.88 8.07
C VAL A 422 -15.71 -23.38 9.40
N SER A 423 -14.39 -23.19 9.45
CA SER A 423 -13.68 -22.76 10.67
C SER A 423 -13.31 -21.29 10.58
N VAL A 424 -13.81 -20.50 11.51
CA VAL A 424 -13.64 -19.05 11.56
C VAL A 424 -12.91 -18.68 12.84
N LYS A 425 -11.70 -18.14 12.73
CA LYS A 425 -10.94 -17.65 13.88
C LYS A 425 -11.12 -16.15 13.99
N TYR A 426 -11.44 -15.66 15.18
CA TYR A 426 -11.60 -14.23 15.40
C TYR A 426 -10.27 -13.56 15.75
N GLY A 427 -10.05 -12.37 15.19
CA GLY A 427 -8.96 -11.47 15.52
C GLY A 427 -9.07 -10.17 14.71
N LEU A 428 -8.36 -9.13 15.16
CA LEU A 428 -8.27 -7.86 14.44
C LEU A 428 -7.13 -7.91 13.41
N PRO A 429 -7.27 -7.27 12.25
CA PRO A 429 -6.24 -7.25 11.23
C PRO A 429 -5.01 -6.45 11.70
N VAL A 430 -3.83 -7.00 11.45
CA VAL A 430 -2.55 -6.39 11.86
C VAL A 430 -1.51 -6.31 10.75
N ALA A 431 -1.62 -7.11 9.69
CA ALA A 431 -0.76 -7.01 8.52
C ALA A 431 -1.38 -7.64 7.26
N ASN A 432 -0.95 -7.17 6.09
CA ASN A 432 -1.19 -7.79 4.79
C ASN A 432 0.16 -8.02 4.08
N GLU A 433 0.46 -9.27 3.76
CA GLU A 433 1.74 -9.72 3.18
C GLU A 433 1.48 -10.41 1.84
N ILE A 434 2.17 -10.01 0.78
CA ILE A 434 2.11 -10.68 -0.53
C ILE A 434 3.51 -11.10 -0.93
N PHE A 435 3.63 -12.35 -1.35
CA PHE A 435 4.85 -12.91 -1.90
C PHE A 435 4.59 -13.45 -3.30
N GLY A 436 5.43 -13.07 -4.25
CA GLY A 436 5.22 -13.29 -5.67
C GLY A 436 6.41 -13.88 -6.41
N PHE A 437 6.14 -14.61 -7.48
CA PHE A 437 7.13 -15.08 -8.44
C PHE A 437 6.70 -14.75 -9.86
N THR A 438 7.66 -14.32 -10.67
CA THR A 438 7.45 -14.03 -12.10
C THR A 438 8.39 -14.86 -12.96
N LEU A 439 7.88 -15.29 -14.11
CA LEU A 439 8.63 -15.98 -15.16
C LEU A 439 8.31 -15.32 -16.49
N ASP A 440 9.33 -14.74 -17.11
CA ASP A 440 9.24 -14.24 -18.47
C ASP A 440 10.19 -15.05 -19.36
N ILE A 441 9.67 -15.54 -20.48
CA ILE A 441 10.42 -16.23 -21.53
C ILE A 441 10.25 -15.45 -22.82
N THR A 442 11.37 -15.06 -23.43
CA THR A 442 11.38 -14.23 -24.65
C THR A 442 12.01 -14.98 -25.82
N ASP A 443 11.33 -14.93 -26.97
CA ASP A 443 11.85 -15.37 -28.27
C ASP A 443 12.42 -16.81 -28.32
N VAL A 444 11.71 -17.77 -27.71
CA VAL A 444 12.03 -19.19 -27.86
C VAL A 444 11.23 -19.74 -29.03
N SER A 445 11.83 -19.79 -30.22
CA SER A 445 11.16 -20.21 -31.46
C SER A 445 9.92 -19.36 -31.81
N GLY A 446 9.99 -18.05 -31.54
CA GLY A 446 8.88 -17.11 -31.75
C GLY A 446 7.77 -17.19 -30.70
N PHE A 447 7.96 -17.96 -29.63
CA PHE A 447 7.07 -17.97 -28.46
C PHE A 447 7.58 -17.04 -27.37
N TYR A 448 6.62 -16.41 -26.72
CA TYR A 448 6.78 -15.57 -25.57
C TYR A 448 5.82 -16.05 -24.50
N LEU A 449 6.31 -16.14 -23.27
CA LEU A 449 5.52 -16.53 -22.11
C LEU A 449 5.78 -15.52 -21.01
N SER A 450 4.74 -15.05 -20.35
CA SER A 450 4.83 -14.30 -19.11
C SER A 450 3.89 -14.94 -18.11
N GLY A 451 4.32 -15.09 -16.87
CA GLY A 451 3.47 -15.63 -15.82
C GLY A 451 3.88 -15.09 -14.47
N GLU A 452 2.87 -14.95 -13.61
CA GLU A 452 3.03 -14.48 -12.25
C GLU A 452 2.19 -15.35 -11.31
N TYR A 453 2.72 -15.65 -10.14
CA TYR A 453 2.03 -16.33 -9.06
C TYR A 453 2.29 -15.60 -7.77
N ASP A 454 1.22 -15.23 -7.07
CA ASP A 454 1.22 -14.51 -5.82
C ASP A 454 0.47 -15.25 -4.74
N ARG A 455 1.00 -15.14 -3.52
CA ARG A 455 0.37 -15.62 -2.30
C ARG A 455 0.18 -14.47 -1.34
N ASN A 456 -1.08 -14.09 -1.14
CA ASN A 456 -1.49 -13.16 -0.12
C ASN A 456 -1.67 -13.87 1.24
N ARG A 457 -1.18 -13.25 2.31
CA ARG A 457 -1.32 -13.67 3.70
C ARG A 457 -1.81 -12.50 4.54
N GLN A 458 -2.98 -12.69 5.12
CA GLN A 458 -3.64 -11.70 5.95
C GLN A 458 -3.47 -12.08 7.41
N HIS A 459 -2.80 -11.25 8.20
CA HIS A 459 -2.48 -11.57 9.60
C HIS A 459 -3.45 -10.90 10.56
N PHE A 460 -3.89 -11.68 11.54
CA PHE A 460 -4.85 -11.27 12.56
C PHE A 460 -4.33 -11.61 13.95
N ARG A 461 -4.71 -10.80 14.94
CA ARG A 461 -4.41 -11.06 16.36
C ARG A 461 -5.65 -10.88 17.23
N TYR A 462 -5.81 -11.76 18.20
CA TYR A 462 -6.89 -11.66 19.18
C TYR A 462 -6.56 -10.57 20.22
N PRO A 463 -7.38 -9.52 20.40
CA PRO A 463 -7.12 -8.48 21.38
C PRO A 463 -7.45 -8.92 22.81
N ARG A 464 -6.55 -8.59 23.74
CA ARG A 464 -6.68 -8.88 25.17
C ARG A 464 -5.96 -7.81 25.97
N ARG A 465 -6.71 -6.96 26.68
CA ARG A 465 -6.19 -5.79 27.39
C ARG A 465 -5.16 -6.17 28.45
N SER A 466 -5.36 -7.31 29.12
CA SER A 466 -4.44 -7.81 30.14
C SER A 466 -3.07 -8.21 29.60
N GLU A 467 -2.92 -8.37 28.27
CA GLU A 467 -1.63 -8.59 27.61
C GLU A 467 -0.99 -7.27 27.20
N THR A 468 0.06 -6.90 27.91
CA THR A 468 0.83 -5.69 27.61
C THR A 468 1.95 -5.93 26.60
N ASP A 469 2.42 -7.18 26.44
CA ASP A 469 3.38 -7.53 25.40
C ASP A 469 2.64 -7.77 24.08
N VAL A 470 2.71 -6.79 23.20
CA VAL A 470 2.01 -6.81 21.90
C VAL A 470 2.41 -7.98 21.00
N THR A 471 3.51 -8.68 21.30
CA THR A 471 4.00 -9.84 20.54
C THR A 471 3.36 -11.16 20.97
N GLN A 472 2.85 -11.24 22.21
CA GLN A 472 2.32 -12.46 22.83
C GLN A 472 0.84 -12.73 22.52
N HIS A 473 0.15 -11.77 21.90
CA HIS A 473 -1.22 -11.98 21.42
C HIS A 473 -1.29 -13.14 20.43
N THR A 474 -2.30 -13.99 20.59
CA THR A 474 -2.52 -15.13 19.69
C THR A 474 -2.71 -14.62 18.27
N ALA A 475 -1.82 -15.04 17.38
CA ALA A 475 -1.85 -14.69 15.98
C ALA A 475 -2.38 -15.85 15.13
N HIS A 476 -3.08 -15.52 14.06
CA HIS A 476 -3.41 -16.45 12.98
C HIS A 476 -3.37 -15.70 11.65
N ASN A 477 -3.44 -16.43 10.54
CA ASN A 477 -3.57 -15.84 9.23
C ASN A 477 -4.52 -16.61 8.33
N THR A 478 -5.07 -15.91 7.34
CA THR A 478 -5.71 -16.49 6.17
C THR A 478 -4.79 -16.32 4.97
N SER A 479 -4.98 -17.11 3.92
CA SER A 479 -4.20 -17.00 2.70
C SER A 479 -5.04 -17.22 1.46
N ALA A 480 -4.75 -16.43 0.44
CA ALA A 480 -5.36 -16.46 -0.87
C ALA A 480 -4.25 -16.42 -1.93
N ASP A 481 -4.47 -17.07 -3.06
CA ASP A 481 -3.48 -17.17 -4.12
C ASP A 481 -4.05 -16.51 -5.40
N ALA A 482 -3.20 -15.85 -6.18
CA ALA A 482 -3.55 -15.27 -7.48
C ALA A 482 -2.46 -15.63 -8.50
N TRP A 483 -2.82 -15.92 -9.74
CA TRP A 483 -1.85 -16.19 -10.80
C TRP A 483 -2.41 -15.98 -12.19
N PHE A 484 -1.53 -15.67 -13.14
CA PHE A 484 -1.81 -15.69 -14.57
C PHE A 484 -0.65 -16.30 -15.34
N VAL A 485 -0.97 -16.81 -16.54
CA VAL A 485 -0.01 -17.21 -17.55
C VAL A 485 -0.50 -16.74 -18.91
N ASN A 486 0.31 -15.90 -19.53
CA ASN A 486 0.13 -15.35 -20.85
C ASN A 486 1.14 -15.97 -21.81
N VAL A 487 0.65 -16.48 -22.94
CA VAL A 487 1.48 -17.04 -24.00
C VAL A 487 1.08 -16.39 -25.30
N TYR A 488 2.06 -15.84 -26.01
CA TYR A 488 1.86 -15.40 -27.38
C TYR A 488 2.92 -15.93 -28.31
N LYS A 489 2.52 -16.18 -29.55
CA LYS A 489 3.39 -16.59 -30.64
C LYS A 489 3.36 -15.55 -31.73
N ARG A 490 4.53 -15.03 -32.09
CA ARG A 490 4.70 -14.12 -33.22
C ARG A 490 5.54 -14.83 -34.27
N THR A 491 4.91 -15.31 -35.34
CA THR A 491 5.61 -15.95 -36.47
C THR A 491 4.93 -15.54 -37.75
N TYR A 492 5.50 -14.59 -38.47
CA TYR A 492 4.91 -14.05 -39.71
C TYR A 492 4.43 -15.17 -40.66
N PRO A 493 3.19 -15.10 -41.18
CA PRO A 493 2.15 -14.06 -41.00
C PRO A 493 1.20 -14.27 -39.81
N TYR A 494 1.47 -15.24 -38.93
CA TYR A 494 0.58 -15.69 -37.86
C TYR A 494 0.92 -15.06 -36.50
N TYR A 495 -0.14 -14.65 -35.80
CA TYR A 495 -0.10 -14.26 -34.40
C TYR A 495 -1.13 -15.09 -33.62
N GLY A 496 -0.75 -15.59 -32.45
CA GLY A 496 -1.67 -16.25 -31.53
C GLY A 496 -1.40 -15.79 -30.12
N PHE A 497 -2.46 -15.54 -29.36
CA PHE A 497 -2.43 -15.18 -27.95
C PHE A 497 -3.34 -16.11 -27.15
N GLY A 498 -2.88 -16.51 -25.98
CA GLY A 498 -3.66 -17.27 -25.00
C GLY A 498 -3.33 -16.80 -23.60
N GLU A 499 -4.37 -16.61 -22.80
CA GLU A 499 -4.29 -16.23 -21.38
C GLU A 499 -5.08 -17.22 -20.54
N VAL A 500 -4.49 -17.60 -19.42
CA VAL A 500 -5.17 -18.34 -18.34
C VAL A 500 -4.82 -17.71 -17.01
N TYR A 501 -5.82 -17.50 -16.17
CA TYR A 501 -5.62 -16.87 -14.87
C TYR A 501 -6.61 -17.41 -13.83
N ASN A 502 -6.27 -17.18 -12.57
CA ASN A 502 -7.13 -17.43 -11.43
C ASN A 502 -6.75 -16.46 -10.31
N VAL A 503 -7.77 -15.81 -9.75
CA VAL A 503 -7.63 -14.98 -8.55
C VAL A 503 -8.60 -15.51 -7.51
N ASP A 504 -8.07 -15.90 -6.35
CA ASP A 504 -8.89 -16.32 -5.21
C ASP A 504 -9.72 -15.12 -4.73
N PRO A 505 -11.04 -15.26 -4.46
CA PRO A 505 -11.89 -14.15 -4.03
C PRO A 505 -11.46 -13.46 -2.72
N SER A 506 -10.60 -14.09 -1.92
CA SER A 506 -10.01 -13.50 -0.72
C SER A 506 -8.64 -12.87 -0.96
N TYR A 507 -8.12 -12.88 -2.20
CA TYR A 507 -6.89 -12.20 -2.58
C TYR A 507 -7.11 -10.70 -2.48
N SER A 508 -6.28 -10.00 -1.71
CA SER A 508 -6.46 -8.57 -1.46
C SER A 508 -5.13 -7.86 -1.47
N THR A 509 -5.03 -6.81 -2.28
CA THR A 509 -3.87 -5.91 -2.32
C THR A 509 -3.99 -4.80 -1.28
N SER A 510 -4.96 -4.87 -0.35
CA SER A 510 -5.28 -3.79 0.58
C SER A 510 -5.03 -4.12 2.05
N SER A 511 -4.64 -3.12 2.83
CA SER A 511 -4.35 -3.20 4.27
C SER A 511 -5.00 -2.07 5.05
N PHE A 512 -5.47 -2.35 6.26
CA PHE A 512 -5.91 -1.31 7.19
C PHE A 512 -4.71 -0.52 7.74
N LEU A 513 -4.91 0.78 7.95
CA LEU A 513 -3.94 1.73 8.49
C LEU A 513 -4.25 2.08 9.94
N ALA A 514 -3.25 1.97 10.82
CA ALA A 514 -3.34 2.41 12.20
C ALA A 514 -2.59 3.73 12.43
N GLY A 515 -3.02 4.52 13.41
CA GLY A 515 -2.33 5.77 13.77
C GLY A 515 -2.56 6.94 12.82
N THR A 516 -3.51 6.83 11.88
CA THR A 516 -3.85 7.88 10.89
C THR A 516 -4.33 9.17 11.55
N GLN A 517 -5.12 9.07 12.62
CA GLN A 517 -5.65 10.21 13.38
C GLN A 517 -4.69 10.63 14.51
N ASN A 518 -4.64 9.88 15.61
CA ASN A 518 -3.79 10.11 16.79
C ASN A 518 -3.29 8.77 17.35
N ASP A 519 -2.37 8.77 18.33
CA ASP A 519 -1.78 7.55 18.89
C ASP A 519 -2.77 6.67 19.66
N ALA A 520 -3.86 7.23 20.19
CA ALA A 520 -4.85 6.52 21.00
C ALA A 520 -6.11 6.11 20.19
N ALA A 521 -6.21 6.56 18.94
CA ALA A 521 -7.36 6.29 18.08
C ALA A 521 -7.38 4.84 17.62
N ASP A 522 -8.58 4.28 17.57
CA ASP A 522 -8.83 2.98 16.94
C ASP A 522 -8.84 3.12 15.41
N ILE A 523 -8.86 1.98 14.72
CA ILE A 523 -9.09 1.92 13.28
C ILE A 523 -10.61 1.99 13.06
N ASN A 524 -11.06 2.92 12.21
CA ASN A 524 -12.44 2.91 11.72
C ASN A 524 -12.51 1.98 10.51
N TYR A 525 -13.05 0.77 10.70
CA TYR A 525 -12.97 -0.28 9.67
C TYR A 525 -13.94 -0.09 8.50
N ASP A 526 -14.83 0.89 8.55
CA ASP A 526 -15.78 1.29 7.50
C ASP A 526 -15.34 2.56 6.73
N ASP A 527 -14.24 3.20 7.12
CA ASP A 527 -13.72 4.43 6.49
C ASP A 527 -12.54 4.08 5.56
N ASP A 528 -12.88 3.57 4.37
CA ASP A 528 -11.95 3.22 3.31
C ASP A 528 -11.08 4.42 2.88
N LEU A 529 -11.65 5.62 2.77
CA LEU A 529 -10.98 6.85 2.35
C LEU A 529 -9.77 7.23 3.20
N ARG A 530 -9.75 6.85 4.49
CA ARG A 530 -8.70 7.25 5.44
C ARG A 530 -7.94 6.07 6.04
N PHE A 531 -8.58 4.92 6.23
CA PHE A 531 -8.02 3.80 6.98
C PHE A 531 -7.65 2.60 6.11
N VAL A 532 -7.75 2.68 4.79
CA VAL A 532 -7.31 1.62 3.88
C VAL A 532 -6.13 2.09 3.02
N TYR A 533 -5.21 1.17 2.76
CA TYR A 533 -4.06 1.35 1.88
C TYR A 533 -3.85 0.15 0.98
N GLU A 534 -3.92 0.43 -0.31
CA GLU A 534 -3.85 -0.46 -1.44
C GLU A 534 -2.39 -0.58 -1.82
N PHE A 535 -1.97 -1.74 -2.28
CA PHE A 535 -0.63 -1.94 -2.85
C PHE A 535 -0.65 -1.66 -4.35
N VAL A 536 -1.78 -1.94 -4.99
CA VAL A 536 -2.06 -1.74 -6.40
C VAL A 536 -3.16 -0.70 -6.50
N ASP A 537 -2.84 0.45 -7.08
CA ASP A 537 -3.80 1.52 -7.29
C ASP A 537 -4.48 1.32 -8.65
N ASP A 538 -5.81 1.49 -8.66
CA ASP A 538 -6.56 1.65 -9.91
C ASP A 538 -6.18 3.00 -10.53
N ASN A 539 -5.72 2.93 -11.78
CA ASN A 539 -5.18 4.05 -12.55
C ASN A 539 -5.21 3.68 -14.04
N ASP A 540 -6.41 3.48 -14.56
CA ASP A 540 -6.66 2.95 -15.90
C ASP A 540 -6.14 3.88 -17.01
N ASP A 541 -6.19 5.20 -16.81
CA ASP A 541 -5.72 6.25 -17.72
C ASP A 541 -4.18 6.49 -17.73
N GLN A 542 -3.44 5.76 -16.87
CA GLN A 542 -1.99 5.90 -16.64
C GLN A 542 -1.50 7.33 -16.30
N ASP A 543 -2.35 8.17 -15.71
CA ASP A 543 -1.95 9.49 -15.23
C ASP A 543 -1.19 9.42 -13.87
N ARG A 544 -1.14 10.54 -13.14
CA ARG A 544 -0.45 10.63 -11.85
C ARG A 544 -1.39 10.49 -10.65
N ASN A 545 -2.70 10.38 -10.85
CA ASN A 545 -3.72 10.43 -9.82
C ASN A 545 -4.51 9.11 -9.88
N PRO A 546 -4.54 8.33 -8.80
CA PRO A 546 -5.41 7.16 -8.77
C PRO A 546 -6.89 7.53 -8.95
N ASP A 547 -7.67 6.66 -9.58
CA ASP A 547 -9.08 6.88 -9.99
C ASP A 547 -10.08 6.88 -8.82
N TRP A 548 -9.57 6.67 -7.61
CA TRP A 548 -10.36 6.41 -6.41
C TRP A 548 -9.96 7.38 -5.30
N GLN A 549 -10.96 7.77 -4.50
CA GLN A 549 -10.81 8.91 -3.61
C GLN A 549 -10.06 8.55 -2.33
N ARG A 550 -9.18 9.46 -1.88
CA ARG A 550 -8.42 9.33 -0.63
C ARG A 550 -8.36 10.64 0.15
N ALA A 551 -8.43 10.52 1.48
CA ALA A 551 -8.25 11.67 2.35
C ALA A 551 -6.83 12.24 2.22
N ASN A 552 -6.71 13.53 1.89
CA ASN A 552 -5.46 14.26 1.65
C ASN A 552 -4.72 13.91 0.34
N PHE A 553 -5.37 13.27 -0.62
CA PHE A 553 -4.84 13.09 -1.97
C PHE A 553 -5.43 14.14 -2.93
N SER A 554 -4.73 14.37 -4.04
CA SER A 554 -5.29 15.12 -5.16
C SER A 554 -6.40 14.27 -5.76
N LEU A 555 -7.60 14.83 -5.87
CA LEU A 555 -8.67 14.21 -6.63
C LEU A 555 -8.25 14.23 -8.10
N ASP A 556 -8.28 13.06 -8.72
CA ASP A 556 -8.44 13.03 -10.16
C ASP A 556 -9.80 13.68 -10.51
N ARG A 557 -9.83 14.55 -11.50
CA ARG A 557 -11.07 15.22 -11.94
C ARG A 557 -11.65 14.56 -13.17
N GLU A 558 -10.83 13.75 -13.82
CA GLU A 558 -11.09 13.00 -15.03
C GLU A 558 -11.48 11.53 -14.71
N VAL A 559 -11.95 11.27 -13.47
CA VAL A 559 -12.34 9.96 -12.93
C VAL A 559 -13.42 9.32 -13.79
N PHE A 560 -13.03 8.46 -14.72
CA PHE A 560 -13.98 7.65 -15.46
C PHE A 560 -13.43 6.24 -15.65
N PRO A 561 -14.10 5.20 -15.11
CA PRO A 561 -13.80 3.83 -15.48
C PRO A 561 -14.16 3.67 -16.97
N GLY A 562 -13.18 3.74 -17.87
CA GLY A 562 -13.48 4.05 -19.26
C GLY A 562 -12.41 3.67 -20.28
N PHE A 563 -12.87 3.19 -21.43
CA PHE A 563 -12.05 3.07 -22.64
C PHE A 563 -11.70 4.50 -23.11
N ASP A 564 -10.39 4.81 -23.12
CA ASP A 564 -9.78 5.98 -23.75
C ASP A 564 -8.64 5.47 -24.67
N GLU A 565 -9.01 4.88 -25.81
CA GLU A 565 -8.06 4.29 -26.77
C GLU A 565 -7.11 5.33 -27.39
N ASN A 566 -7.50 6.60 -27.41
CA ASN A 566 -6.75 7.69 -28.01
C ASN A 566 -5.98 8.56 -26.99
N ASN A 567 -6.03 8.22 -25.70
CA ASN A 567 -5.35 8.90 -24.59
C ASN A 567 -5.62 10.42 -24.57
N ASP A 568 -6.85 10.83 -24.85
CA ASP A 568 -7.24 12.23 -24.84
C ASP A 568 -7.95 12.68 -23.55
N PHE A 569 -8.08 11.76 -22.57
CA PHE A 569 -8.77 11.94 -21.29
C PHE A 569 -10.26 12.24 -21.46
N ILE A 570 -10.85 11.85 -22.59
CA ILE A 570 -12.27 11.91 -22.87
C ILE A 570 -12.77 10.48 -23.11
N ASN A 571 -13.88 10.13 -22.49
CA ASN A 571 -14.46 8.80 -22.63
C ASN A 571 -14.84 8.52 -24.09
N ASP A 572 -14.38 7.41 -24.68
CA ASP A 572 -14.73 6.99 -26.05
C ASP A 572 -16.22 6.75 -26.27
N PHE A 573 -16.98 6.54 -25.19
CA PHE A 573 -18.43 6.42 -25.18
C PHE A 573 -19.17 7.74 -24.98
N ASN A 574 -18.47 8.84 -24.73
CA ASN A 574 -19.05 10.15 -24.47
C ASN A 574 -18.07 11.28 -24.83
N GLN A 575 -17.59 11.27 -26.07
CA GLN A 575 -16.55 12.15 -26.63
C GLN A 575 -16.96 13.64 -26.66
N ASN A 576 -18.24 13.93 -26.42
CA ASN A 576 -18.77 15.29 -26.36
C ASN A 576 -18.98 15.81 -24.91
N ASP A 577 -18.67 15.01 -23.88
CA ASP A 577 -18.63 15.42 -22.48
C ASP A 577 -17.28 16.05 -22.15
N SER A 578 -17.29 17.30 -21.68
CA SER A 578 -16.07 18.05 -21.37
C SER A 578 -16.32 19.04 -20.24
N GLU A 579 -15.26 19.51 -19.58
CA GLU A 579 -15.36 20.56 -18.54
C GLU A 579 -16.12 21.83 -19.01
N LEU A 580 -16.08 22.13 -20.32
CA LEU A 580 -16.74 23.29 -20.91
C LEU A 580 -18.20 23.01 -21.32
N ARG A 581 -18.56 21.74 -21.53
CA ARG A 581 -19.90 21.29 -21.91
C ARG A 581 -20.13 19.90 -21.36
N SER A 582 -20.80 19.83 -20.22
CA SER A 582 -21.15 18.55 -19.61
C SER A 582 -22.27 17.87 -20.41
N ASN A 583 -22.05 16.62 -20.76
CA ASN A 583 -23.04 15.73 -21.34
C ASN A 583 -23.12 14.43 -20.54
N THR A 584 -24.27 14.17 -19.92
CA THR A 584 -24.45 12.99 -19.06
C THR A 584 -25.08 11.81 -19.78
N VAL A 585 -25.33 11.93 -21.09
CA VAL A 585 -25.92 10.88 -21.92
C VAL A 585 -24.81 10.31 -22.82
N PRO A 586 -24.47 9.02 -22.74
CA PRO A 586 -23.44 8.43 -23.61
C PRO A 586 -23.77 8.63 -25.09
N ASP A 587 -22.75 8.84 -25.93
CA ASP A 587 -22.85 9.08 -27.38
C ASP A 587 -23.71 8.02 -28.10
N TYR A 588 -23.64 6.76 -27.64
CA TYR A 588 -24.41 5.64 -28.18
C TYR A 588 -25.92 5.69 -27.83
N GLU A 589 -26.31 6.46 -26.81
CA GLU A 589 -27.69 6.68 -26.37
C GLU A 589 -28.28 8.02 -26.84
N GLU A 590 -27.49 8.89 -27.46
CA GLU A 590 -27.95 10.21 -27.87
C GLU A 590 -28.99 10.20 -29.02
N PRO A 591 -29.98 11.12 -28.97
CA PRO A 591 -31.08 11.15 -29.93
C PRO A 591 -30.75 11.77 -31.31
N PHE A 592 -29.71 12.61 -31.44
CA PHE A 592 -29.28 13.17 -32.74
C PHE A 592 -27.82 13.69 -32.73
N LEU A 593 -27.07 13.47 -33.82
CA LEU A 593 -25.61 13.71 -33.98
C LEU A 593 -24.73 12.85 -33.06
N ARG A 594 -24.77 11.53 -33.29
CA ARG A 594 -23.96 10.57 -32.55
C ARG A 594 -22.51 10.60 -33.01
N TYR A 595 -21.58 10.55 -32.06
CA TYR A 595 -20.25 10.02 -32.32
C TYR A 595 -20.34 8.51 -32.53
N ALA A 596 -19.42 7.96 -33.33
CA ALA A 596 -19.43 6.54 -33.66
C ALA A 596 -18.86 5.74 -32.49
N SER A 597 -19.71 5.39 -31.54
CA SER A 597 -19.33 4.62 -30.36
C SER A 597 -20.27 3.43 -30.18
N ASP A 598 -19.69 2.24 -29.95
CA ASP A 598 -20.42 0.99 -29.68
C ASP A 598 -20.79 0.90 -28.19
N ARG A 599 -21.78 0.07 -27.83
CA ARG A 599 -22.12 -0.09 -26.42
C ARG A 599 -21.05 -0.90 -25.67
N PRO A 600 -20.76 -0.59 -24.39
CA PRO A 600 -19.77 -1.31 -23.58
C PRO A 600 -19.98 -2.83 -23.52
N GLU A 601 -21.24 -3.30 -23.64
CA GLU A 601 -21.61 -4.72 -23.72
C GLU A 601 -20.98 -5.49 -24.91
N PHE A 602 -20.36 -4.80 -25.87
CA PHE A 602 -19.71 -5.40 -27.05
C PHE A 602 -18.17 -5.26 -27.08
N LEU A 603 -17.56 -4.62 -26.07
CA LEU A 603 -16.12 -4.36 -26.04
C LEU A 603 -15.40 -5.25 -25.01
N PHE A 604 -14.23 -5.74 -25.40
CA PHE A 604 -13.38 -6.62 -24.59
C PHE A 604 -12.09 -5.86 -24.24
N GLY A 605 -11.77 -5.70 -22.95
CA GLY A 605 -10.59 -4.95 -22.48
C GLY A 605 -10.51 -4.84 -20.96
N VAL A 606 -9.48 -4.10 -20.50
CA VAL A 606 -8.96 -3.84 -19.12
C VAL A 606 -9.96 -3.99 -17.96
N ASP A 607 -9.49 -4.43 -16.79
CA ASP A 607 -10.32 -4.67 -15.60
C ASP A 607 -11.03 -3.40 -15.10
N MET A 608 -12.31 -3.27 -15.45
CA MET A 608 -13.17 -2.11 -15.13
C MET A 608 -14.04 -2.31 -13.88
N ASN A 609 -13.81 -3.36 -13.07
CA ASN A 609 -14.69 -3.66 -11.93
C ASN A 609 -14.19 -3.11 -10.58
N ASN A 610 -13.11 -2.32 -10.58
CA ASN A 610 -12.58 -1.63 -9.39
C ASN A 610 -12.21 -2.61 -8.25
N ASN A 611 -11.65 -3.79 -8.58
CA ASN A 611 -11.23 -4.81 -7.61
C ASN A 611 -9.76 -4.70 -7.18
N GLY A 612 -8.96 -3.80 -7.77
CA GLY A 612 -7.56 -3.59 -7.44
C GLY A 612 -6.60 -4.74 -7.81
N ILE A 613 -6.85 -5.45 -8.92
CA ILE A 613 -6.01 -6.54 -9.47
C ILE A 613 -5.46 -6.21 -10.86
#